data_AF-A5DTB3-F1
#
_entry.id   AF-A5DTB3-F1
#
_cell.length_a   1.000
_cell.length_b   1.000
_cell.length_c   1.000
_cell.angle_alpha   90.00
_cell.angle_beta   90.00
_cell.angle_gamma   90.00
#
_symmetry.space_group_name_H-M   'P 1'
#
loop_
_entity.id
_entity.type
_entity.pdbx_description
1 polymer ?
#
loop_
_entity_poly.entity_id
_entity_poly.type
_entity_poly.pdbx_seq_one_letter_code
_entity_poly.pdbx_strand_id
1 'polypeptide(L)'
;MSEVKPVKLSKKEQKSKQFRKSKEEREAAKLEKQESKKRKLEQQEEKAEEKATSGLNDTVNTKKEGKEEKEIRGNSSKDKLLDAVSEGDEPVKKKRKTRRGKKGRGTIVNEDGTVTKKAPRFILFVGNLPFDIQQAELIAHFSKCSPDRIRIRSDKGIAFLEFDSDTKDIQSKMELALKLHHTEIRQRRINVELTVGGGGNSETRKEKLKQKNEKAHELRQLRRAEEEKKKKEKSKVSEKDLGGIHPSRAQLMK
;
A
#
# COMPACT_ATOMS: atom_id res chain seq x y z
N MET A 1 -18.95 -54.00 20.96
CA MET A 1 -17.80 -53.10 20.74
C MET A 1 -18.33 -51.68 20.74
N SER A 2 -18.10 -50.93 21.82
CA SER A 2 -18.62 -49.56 21.99
C SER A 2 -17.60 -48.55 21.47
N GLU A 3 -18.01 -47.78 20.46
CA GLU A 3 -17.22 -46.69 19.87
C GLU A 3 -16.93 -45.60 20.90
N VAL A 4 -15.65 -45.40 21.22
CA VAL A 4 -15.18 -44.33 22.10
C VAL A 4 -15.21 -43.01 21.31
N LYS A 5 -16.15 -42.13 21.66
CA LYS A 5 -16.23 -40.77 21.07
C LYS A 5 -14.96 -39.96 21.38
N PRO A 6 -14.38 -39.24 20.39
CA PRO A 6 -13.13 -38.52 20.60
C PRO A 6 -13.33 -37.30 21.50
N VAL A 7 -12.62 -37.29 22.63
CA VAL A 7 -12.58 -36.15 23.57
C VAL A 7 -11.93 -34.94 22.89
N LYS A 8 -12.67 -33.82 22.81
CA LYS A 8 -12.16 -32.57 22.24
C LYS A 8 -11.12 -31.93 23.17
N LEU A 9 -9.85 -32.00 22.79
CA LEU A 9 -8.73 -31.41 23.53
C LEU A 9 -8.83 -29.88 23.64
N SER A 10 -8.49 -29.35 24.81
CA SER A 10 -8.42 -27.90 25.10
C SER A 10 -7.38 -27.20 24.22
N LYS A 11 -7.58 -25.91 23.93
CA LYS A 11 -6.62 -25.06 23.18
C LYS A 11 -5.21 -25.09 23.80
N LYS A 12 -5.10 -25.26 25.11
CA LYS A 12 -3.81 -25.35 25.83
C LYS A 12 -3.11 -26.70 25.57
N GLU A 13 -3.87 -27.79 25.51
CA GLU A 13 -3.36 -29.14 25.22
C GLU A 13 -3.01 -29.33 23.74
N GLN A 14 -3.75 -28.70 22.84
CA GLN A 14 -3.41 -28.67 21.42
C GLN A 14 -2.09 -27.93 21.18
N LYS A 15 -1.84 -26.85 21.92
CA LYS A 15 -0.62 -26.05 21.82
C LYS A 15 0.60 -26.77 22.42
N SER A 16 0.44 -27.52 23.50
CA SER A 16 1.52 -28.34 24.07
C SER A 16 1.86 -29.53 23.18
N LYS A 17 0.86 -30.22 22.60
CA LYS A 17 1.08 -31.28 21.61
C LYS A 17 1.80 -30.75 20.36
N GLN A 18 1.48 -29.54 19.89
CA GLN A 18 2.19 -28.91 18.77
C GLN A 18 3.64 -28.54 19.07
N PHE A 19 4.00 -28.34 20.34
CA PHE A 19 5.36 -28.02 20.75
C PHE A 19 6.22 -29.27 21.01
N ARG A 20 5.57 -30.40 21.32
CA ARG A 20 6.22 -31.71 21.48
C ARG A 20 6.44 -32.45 20.15
N LYS A 21 5.83 -32.01 19.05
CA LYS A 21 6.05 -32.58 17.71
C LYS A 21 7.39 -32.12 17.14
N SER A 22 8.04 -33.01 16.40
CA SER A 22 9.29 -32.69 15.71
C SER A 22 9.09 -31.57 14.68
N LYS A 23 10.17 -30.90 14.30
CA LYS A 23 10.14 -29.81 13.32
C LYS A 23 9.57 -30.29 11.98
N GLU A 24 9.89 -31.53 11.57
CA GLU A 24 9.42 -32.16 10.35
C GLU A 24 7.91 -32.46 10.38
N GLU A 25 7.39 -33.00 11.49
CA GLU A 25 5.95 -33.23 11.64
C GLU A 25 5.14 -31.93 11.62
N ARG A 26 5.73 -30.83 12.14
CA ARG A 26 5.08 -29.52 12.14
C ARG A 26 5.06 -28.89 10.75
N GLU A 27 6.06 -29.16 9.91
CA GLU A 27 6.09 -28.73 8.52
C GLU A 27 5.15 -29.57 7.65
N ALA A 28 5.12 -30.89 7.84
CA ALA A 28 4.18 -31.79 7.16
C ALA A 28 2.71 -31.40 7.43
N ALA A 29 2.35 -31.17 8.70
CA ALA A 29 1.00 -30.74 9.08
C ALA A 29 0.63 -29.33 8.52
N LYS A 30 1.63 -28.50 8.20
CA LYS A 30 1.41 -27.18 7.60
C LYS A 30 1.20 -27.29 6.09
N LEU A 31 1.93 -28.20 5.42
CA LEU A 31 1.76 -28.52 4.00
C LEU A 31 0.39 -29.16 3.73
N GLU A 32 -0.01 -30.16 4.52
CA GLU A 32 -1.32 -30.82 4.41
C GLU A 32 -2.48 -29.83 4.58
N LYS A 33 -2.31 -28.84 5.47
CA LYS A 33 -3.28 -27.76 5.68
C LYS A 33 -3.31 -26.74 4.54
N GLN A 34 -2.22 -26.59 3.79
CA GLN A 34 -2.20 -25.77 2.57
C GLN A 34 -2.82 -26.50 1.40
N GLU A 35 -2.55 -27.79 1.25
CA GLU A 35 -3.09 -28.62 0.18
C GLU A 35 -4.61 -28.81 0.30
N SER A 36 -5.12 -29.07 1.51
CA SER A 36 -6.56 -29.14 1.79
C SER A 36 -7.30 -27.82 1.52
N LYS A 37 -6.63 -26.67 1.66
CA LYS A 37 -7.21 -25.37 1.28
C LYS A 37 -7.23 -25.16 -0.22
N LYS A 38 -6.19 -25.62 -0.92
CA LYS A 38 -6.11 -25.53 -2.37
C LYS A 38 -7.20 -26.38 -3.02
N ARG A 39 -7.36 -27.64 -2.58
CA ARG A 39 -8.44 -28.53 -3.04
C ARG A 39 -9.85 -27.99 -2.79
N LYS A 40 -10.07 -27.28 -1.67
CA LYS A 40 -11.35 -26.61 -1.39
C LYS A 40 -11.64 -25.42 -2.31
N LEU A 41 -10.60 -24.71 -2.74
CA LEU A 41 -10.73 -23.58 -3.67
C LEU A 41 -11.07 -24.09 -5.08
N GLU A 42 -10.37 -25.13 -5.50
CA GLU A 42 -10.55 -25.79 -6.80
C GLU A 42 -11.95 -26.40 -6.94
N GLN A 43 -12.46 -27.07 -5.88
CA GLN A 43 -13.85 -27.54 -5.83
C GLN A 43 -14.91 -26.42 -5.80
N GLN A 44 -14.54 -25.20 -5.39
CA GLN A 44 -15.44 -24.04 -5.45
C GLN A 44 -15.47 -23.40 -6.83
N GLU A 45 -14.32 -23.39 -7.53
CA GLU A 45 -14.21 -22.91 -8.91
C GLU A 45 -14.93 -23.85 -9.88
N GLU A 46 -14.75 -25.16 -9.75
CA GLU A 46 -15.41 -26.17 -10.60
C GLU A 46 -16.94 -26.14 -10.46
N LYS A 47 -17.46 -25.94 -9.23
CA LYS A 47 -18.90 -25.74 -8.97
C LYS A 47 -19.45 -24.41 -9.48
N ALA A 48 -18.59 -23.40 -9.66
CA ALA A 48 -19.00 -22.12 -10.23
C ALA A 48 -19.06 -22.20 -11.76
N GLU A 49 -18.16 -22.95 -12.39
CA GLU A 49 -18.16 -23.20 -13.83
C GLU A 49 -19.33 -24.09 -14.28
N GLU A 50 -19.68 -25.13 -13.52
CA GLU A 50 -20.85 -25.99 -13.80
C GLU A 50 -22.20 -25.23 -13.71
N LYS A 51 -22.25 -24.18 -12.88
CA LYS A 51 -23.41 -23.28 -12.80
C LYS A 51 -23.47 -22.24 -13.93
N ALA A 52 -22.34 -21.95 -14.56
CA ALA A 52 -22.28 -20.99 -15.67
C ALA A 52 -22.67 -21.65 -17.01
N THR A 53 -22.45 -22.95 -17.16
CA THR A 53 -22.74 -23.71 -18.40
C THR A 53 -24.19 -24.20 -18.49
N SER A 54 -24.93 -24.25 -17.37
CA SER A 54 -26.35 -24.68 -17.34
C SER A 54 -27.38 -23.56 -17.53
N GLY A 55 -26.95 -22.32 -17.77
CA GLY A 55 -27.82 -21.13 -17.82
C GLY A 55 -28.15 -20.56 -19.20
N LEU A 56 -27.93 -21.30 -20.30
CA LEU A 56 -28.13 -20.78 -21.66
C LEU A 56 -29.03 -21.70 -22.48
N ASN A 57 -30.35 -21.59 -22.28
CA ASN A 57 -31.41 -21.96 -23.24
C ASN A 57 -32.77 -21.54 -22.66
N ASP A 58 -33.22 -20.31 -22.92
CA ASP A 58 -34.58 -20.09 -23.44
C ASP A 58 -34.70 -18.67 -24.01
N THR A 59 -35.24 -18.57 -25.22
CA THR A 59 -35.41 -17.33 -25.99
C THR A 59 -36.83 -17.27 -26.55
N VAL A 60 -37.29 -16.03 -26.82
CA VAL A 60 -38.50 -15.64 -27.59
C VAL A 60 -39.76 -15.55 -26.67
N ASN A 61 -40.53 -14.46 -26.51
CA ASN A 61 -40.85 -13.33 -27.40
C ASN A 61 -41.67 -12.20 -26.72
N THR A 62 -41.72 -11.05 -27.43
CA THR A 62 -42.79 -10.03 -27.57
C THR A 62 -43.18 -9.02 -26.47
N LYS A 63 -42.95 -7.73 -26.82
CA LYS A 63 -43.81 -6.49 -26.75
C LYS A 63 -44.36 -6.07 -25.36
N LYS A 64 -44.38 -4.80 -24.93
CA LYS A 64 -44.55 -3.51 -25.63
C LYS A 64 -44.34 -2.34 -24.62
N GLU A 65 -43.80 -1.21 -25.12
CA GLU A 65 -44.08 0.22 -24.81
C GLU A 65 -44.16 0.76 -23.35
N GLY A 66 -43.33 1.78 -23.07
CA GLY A 66 -43.82 3.09 -22.60
C GLY A 66 -43.31 3.68 -21.27
N LYS A 67 -42.63 4.84 -21.39
CA LYS A 67 -42.62 6.04 -20.49
C LYS A 67 -41.68 6.17 -19.28
N GLU A 68 -40.76 7.13 -19.46
CA GLU A 68 -40.46 8.35 -18.67
C GLU A 68 -40.18 8.33 -17.15
N GLU A 69 -39.00 8.90 -16.84
CA GLU A 69 -38.59 9.76 -15.71
C GLU A 69 -39.49 9.91 -14.47
N LYS A 70 -38.92 9.73 -13.27
CA LYS A 70 -38.42 10.82 -12.39
C LYS A 70 -37.95 10.31 -11.02
N GLU A 71 -37.07 11.12 -10.43
CA GLU A 71 -36.57 11.09 -9.05
C GLU A 71 -37.61 10.76 -7.97
N ILE A 72 -37.15 10.28 -6.81
CA ILE A 72 -37.37 10.93 -5.50
C ILE A 72 -36.43 10.34 -4.43
N ARG A 73 -35.81 11.28 -3.71
CA ARG A 73 -35.06 11.14 -2.45
C ARG A 73 -35.96 10.53 -1.36
N GLY A 74 -35.39 9.76 -0.42
CA GLY A 74 -36.17 9.39 0.75
C GLY A 74 -35.38 8.66 1.81
N ASN A 75 -34.81 9.43 2.73
CA ASN A 75 -34.04 8.97 3.87
C ASN A 75 -34.95 8.48 5.01
N SER A 76 -34.34 7.79 5.97
CA SER A 76 -34.74 7.64 7.38
C SER A 76 -35.51 6.39 7.83
N SER A 77 -34.75 5.57 8.55
CA SER A 77 -34.98 5.23 9.96
C SER A 77 -36.20 4.40 10.36
N LYS A 78 -35.93 3.19 10.83
CA LYS A 78 -36.63 2.66 12.00
C LYS A 78 -35.74 1.69 12.78
N ASP A 79 -35.14 2.21 13.84
CA ASP A 79 -34.76 1.41 15.00
C ASP A 79 -36.02 0.76 15.58
N LYS A 80 -35.95 -0.52 15.94
CA LYS A 80 -36.49 -1.04 17.19
C LYS A 80 -35.82 -2.38 17.53
N LEU A 81 -35.33 -2.40 18.77
CA LEU A 81 -34.59 -3.43 19.49
C LEU A 81 -35.52 -4.57 19.97
N LEU A 82 -34.89 -5.60 20.55
CA LEU A 82 -35.36 -6.72 21.40
C LEU A 82 -35.28 -8.09 20.67
N ASP A 83 -34.15 -8.80 20.75
CA ASP A 83 -33.64 -9.65 21.85
C ASP A 83 -34.23 -11.07 21.82
N ALA A 84 -33.42 -12.03 21.34
CA ALA A 84 -33.65 -13.47 21.45
C ALA A 84 -32.28 -14.16 21.45
N VAL A 85 -31.93 -14.67 22.63
CA VAL A 85 -30.73 -15.45 22.91
C VAL A 85 -30.94 -16.88 22.40
N SER A 86 -30.05 -17.36 21.53
CA SER A 86 -29.85 -18.80 21.27
C SER A 86 -28.41 -19.05 20.86
N GLU A 87 -27.81 -20.01 21.55
CA GLU A 87 -26.41 -20.41 21.54
C GLU A 87 -25.93 -20.99 20.20
N GLY A 88 -24.67 -20.75 19.85
CA GLY A 88 -24.03 -21.24 18.63
C GLY A 88 -22.64 -20.64 18.43
N ASP A 89 -21.67 -21.12 19.19
CA ASP A 89 -20.30 -20.61 19.30
C ASP A 89 -19.44 -20.97 18.07
N GLU A 90 -19.25 -20.02 17.16
CA GLU A 90 -18.13 -20.03 16.21
C GLU A 90 -17.40 -18.67 16.29
N PRO A 91 -16.16 -18.59 16.80
CA PRO A 91 -15.49 -17.31 16.93
C PRO A 91 -14.97 -16.87 15.56
N VAL A 92 -15.79 -16.13 14.83
CA VAL A 92 -15.37 -15.28 13.72
C VAL A 92 -14.19 -14.45 14.24
N LYS A 93 -13.01 -14.70 13.68
CA LYS A 93 -11.80 -13.92 13.96
C LYS A 93 -12.09 -12.48 13.58
N LYS A 94 -12.54 -11.68 14.55
CA LYS A 94 -12.56 -10.22 14.47
C LYS A 94 -11.10 -9.82 14.25
N LYS A 95 -10.70 -9.61 12.99
CA LYS A 95 -9.52 -8.82 12.64
C LYS A 95 -9.64 -7.59 13.53
N ARG A 96 -8.65 -7.39 14.42
CA ARG A 96 -8.57 -6.18 15.23
C ARG A 96 -8.73 -5.03 14.23
N LYS A 97 -9.89 -4.37 14.24
CA LYS A 97 -10.00 -3.04 13.69
C LYS A 97 -8.94 -2.28 14.47
N THR A 98 -7.80 -2.04 13.83
CA THR A 98 -6.97 -0.92 14.25
C THR A 98 -7.96 0.23 14.35
N ARG A 99 -7.89 0.97 15.45
CA ARG A 99 -8.83 2.03 15.84
C ARG A 99 -8.70 3.26 14.90
N ARG A 100 -8.49 3.01 13.61
CA ARG A 100 -8.17 3.93 12.53
C ARG A 100 -8.77 3.40 11.22
N GLY A 101 -10.00 2.89 11.25
CA GLY A 101 -10.79 2.65 10.05
C GLY A 101 -11.45 3.95 9.61
N LYS A 102 -11.21 4.42 8.37
CA LYS A 102 -11.82 5.57 7.63
C LYS A 102 -11.88 6.96 8.34
N LYS A 103 -11.86 7.03 9.67
CA LYS A 103 -11.64 8.18 10.57
C LYS A 103 -10.12 8.37 10.83
N GLY A 104 -9.34 8.44 9.77
CA GLY A 104 -7.93 8.88 9.85
C GLY A 104 -7.79 10.41 9.93
N ARG A 105 -8.90 11.13 9.74
CA ARG A 105 -9.03 12.57 10.02
C ARG A 105 -9.03 12.70 11.54
N GLY A 106 -7.90 13.12 12.11
CA GLY A 106 -7.83 13.39 13.55
C GLY A 106 -8.96 14.35 13.91
N THR A 107 -9.57 14.20 15.07
CA THR A 107 -10.43 15.26 15.62
C THR A 107 -9.53 16.17 16.44
N ILE A 108 -9.55 17.47 16.17
CA ILE A 108 -8.95 18.45 17.08
C ILE A 108 -10.05 18.80 18.07
N VAL A 109 -9.72 18.71 19.36
CA VAL A 109 -10.51 19.31 20.41
C VAL A 109 -9.87 20.67 20.65
N ASN A 110 -10.57 21.74 20.29
CA ASN A 110 -10.11 23.09 20.59
C ASN A 110 -10.28 23.36 22.09
N GLU A 111 -9.60 24.37 22.62
CA GLU A 111 -9.66 24.74 24.05
C GLU A 111 -11.10 25.02 24.52
N ASP A 112 -11.98 25.45 23.61
CA ASP A 112 -13.42 25.66 23.84
C ASP A 112 -14.27 24.37 23.84
N GLY A 113 -13.66 23.18 23.87
CA GLY A 113 -14.35 21.89 23.84
C GLY A 113 -15.01 21.55 22.49
N THR A 114 -14.87 22.41 21.48
CA THR A 114 -15.43 22.16 20.14
C THR A 114 -14.59 21.11 19.40
N VAL A 115 -15.25 20.05 18.94
CA VAL A 115 -14.62 18.93 18.20
C VAL A 115 -14.72 19.19 16.71
N THR A 116 -13.66 19.73 16.13
CA THR A 116 -13.57 19.96 14.68
C THR A 116 -12.85 18.79 13.99
N LYS A 117 -13.29 18.47 12.77
CA LYS A 117 -12.66 17.43 11.95
C LYS A 117 -11.35 18.01 11.39
N LYS A 118 -10.19 17.45 11.77
CA LYS A 118 -8.89 17.91 11.27
C LYS A 118 -8.80 17.69 9.77
N ALA A 119 -8.31 18.72 9.09
CA ALA A 119 -7.94 18.67 7.70
C ALA A 119 -6.90 17.54 7.44
N PRO A 120 -6.83 16.98 6.22
CA PRO A 120 -5.89 15.91 5.91
C PRO A 120 -4.45 16.39 6.13
N ARG A 121 -3.69 15.73 6.99
CA ARG A 121 -2.28 16.06 7.21
C ARG A 121 -1.43 15.56 6.05
N PHE A 122 -0.51 16.40 5.59
CA PHE A 122 0.51 15.98 4.64
C PHE A 122 1.70 15.42 5.41
N ILE A 123 2.17 14.24 5.02
CA ILE A 123 3.23 13.55 5.74
C ILE A 123 4.35 13.17 4.76
N LEU A 124 5.57 13.58 5.09
CA LEU A 124 6.79 13.12 4.45
C LEU A 124 7.43 12.01 5.27
N PHE A 125 7.94 11.02 4.57
CA PHE A 125 8.77 9.96 5.11
C PHE A 125 10.23 10.35 4.95
N VAL A 126 10.98 10.30 6.05
CA VAL A 126 12.43 10.43 6.06
C VAL A 126 13.02 9.10 6.48
N GLY A 127 13.91 8.53 5.67
CA GLY A 127 14.54 7.25 5.90
C GLY A 127 16.07 7.31 5.82
N ASN A 128 16.70 6.19 6.18
CA ASN A 128 18.17 6.06 6.29
C ASN A 128 18.80 7.06 7.28
N LEU A 129 18.06 7.43 8.32
CA LEU A 129 18.58 8.28 9.39
C LEU A 129 19.52 7.47 10.30
N PRO A 130 20.54 8.11 10.89
CA PRO A 130 21.32 7.49 11.95
C PRO A 130 20.44 7.20 13.18
N PHE A 131 20.74 6.13 13.91
CA PHE A 131 19.87 5.66 15.01
C PHE A 131 19.87 6.57 16.24
N ASP A 132 20.93 7.36 16.40
CA ASP A 132 21.16 8.34 17.46
C ASP A 132 20.72 9.77 17.09
N ILE A 133 20.00 9.93 15.97
CA ILE A 133 19.53 11.23 15.48
C ILE A 133 18.66 11.94 16.51
N GLN A 134 18.91 13.24 16.69
CA GLN A 134 18.13 14.11 17.58
C GLN A 134 17.12 14.94 16.80
N GLN A 135 16.03 15.31 17.47
CA GLN A 135 14.99 16.15 16.85
C GLN A 135 15.53 17.53 16.42
N ALA A 136 16.43 18.12 17.21
CA ALA A 136 17.04 19.41 16.90
C ALA A 136 17.81 19.39 15.56
N GLU A 137 18.50 18.29 15.25
CA GLU A 137 19.25 18.15 14.00
C GLU A 137 18.33 18.04 12.78
N LEU A 138 17.21 17.31 12.92
CA LEU A 138 16.18 17.29 11.88
C LEU A 138 15.55 18.68 11.68
N ILE A 139 15.30 19.43 12.76
CA ILE A 139 14.77 20.80 12.67
C ILE A 139 15.75 21.71 11.94
N ALA A 140 17.05 21.64 12.27
CA ALA A 140 18.08 22.44 11.62
C ALA A 140 18.19 22.12 10.12
N HIS A 141 18.24 20.82 9.78
CA HIS A 141 18.33 20.35 8.40
C HIS A 141 17.09 20.75 7.57
N PHE A 142 15.90 20.68 8.16
CA PHE A 142 14.62 21.02 7.53
C PHE A 142 14.12 22.44 7.87
N SER A 143 15.01 23.34 8.27
CA SER A 143 14.67 24.71 8.68
C SER A 143 13.88 25.48 7.61
N LYS A 144 14.25 25.30 6.33
CA LYS A 144 13.59 25.95 5.19
C LYS A 144 12.15 25.50 4.94
N CYS A 145 11.77 24.30 5.38
CA CYS A 145 10.40 23.81 5.21
C CYS A 145 9.56 23.87 6.48
N SER A 146 10.15 24.09 7.67
CA SER A 146 9.43 24.29 8.94
C SER A 146 8.32 23.25 9.20
N PRO A 147 8.67 21.97 9.48
CA PRO A 147 7.67 20.95 9.77
C PRO A 147 6.93 21.22 11.09
N ASP A 148 5.61 21.05 11.11
CA ASP A 148 4.77 21.32 12.30
C ASP A 148 4.97 20.26 13.39
N ARG A 149 5.09 18.98 12.99
CA ARG A 149 5.29 17.88 13.94
C ARG A 149 6.25 16.84 13.38
N ILE A 150 7.27 16.51 14.16
CA ILE A 150 8.26 15.49 13.83
C ILE A 150 8.02 14.25 14.70
N ARG A 151 7.85 13.09 14.07
CA ARG A 151 7.78 11.80 14.76
C ARG A 151 8.97 10.94 14.35
N ILE A 152 9.92 10.80 15.26
CA ILE A 152 11.13 10.00 15.07
C ILE A 152 10.86 8.56 15.52
N ARG A 153 11.42 7.60 14.78
CA ARG A 153 11.46 6.20 15.16
C ARG A 153 12.92 5.70 15.06
N SER A 154 13.61 5.80 16.19
CA SER A 154 15.02 5.44 16.32
C SER A 154 15.27 3.94 16.15
N ASP A 155 14.30 3.06 16.42
CA ASP A 155 14.41 1.61 16.18
C ASP A 155 14.71 1.25 14.71
N LYS A 156 14.29 2.09 13.77
CA LYS A 156 14.33 1.83 12.33
C LYS A 156 15.10 2.90 11.55
N GLY A 157 15.59 3.94 12.21
CA GLY A 157 16.26 5.05 11.53
C GLY A 157 15.32 5.78 10.55
N ILE A 158 14.08 6.00 10.96
CA ILE A 158 13.07 6.68 10.14
C ILE A 158 12.39 7.80 10.93
N ALA A 159 11.96 8.85 10.24
CA ALA A 159 11.12 9.91 10.80
C ALA A 159 9.94 10.22 9.89
N PHE A 160 8.89 10.77 10.47
CA PHE A 160 7.74 11.31 9.75
C PHE A 160 7.64 12.80 10.05
N LEU A 161 7.68 13.62 9.01
CA LEU A 161 7.42 15.05 9.10
C LEU A 161 5.95 15.27 8.74
N GLU A 162 5.15 15.76 9.69
CA GLU A 162 3.75 16.11 9.46
C GLU A 162 3.65 17.63 9.25
N PHE A 163 2.92 18.00 8.21
CA PHE A 163 2.56 19.38 7.88
C PHE A 163 1.02 19.50 7.92
N ASP A 164 0.53 20.56 8.56
CA ASP A 164 -0.90 20.85 8.66
C ASP A 164 -1.40 21.57 7.41
N SER A 165 -2.53 21.11 6.85
CA SER A 165 -3.06 21.54 5.54
C SER A 165 -3.69 22.93 5.52
N ASP A 166 -3.57 23.68 6.61
CA ASP A 166 -4.30 24.91 6.83
C ASP A 166 -3.66 26.10 6.10
N THR A 167 -2.40 25.98 5.65
CA THR A 167 -1.66 27.04 4.94
C THR A 167 -1.49 26.76 3.45
N LYS A 168 -1.70 27.77 2.60
CA LYS A 168 -1.45 27.70 1.13
C LYS A 168 0.01 27.34 0.79
N ASP A 169 0.95 27.66 1.67
CA ASP A 169 2.39 27.46 1.46
C ASP A 169 2.87 26.01 1.63
N ILE A 170 1.95 25.08 1.94
CA ILE A 170 2.32 23.69 2.21
C ILE A 170 2.97 23.00 1.01
N GLN A 171 2.52 23.31 -0.20
CA GLN A 171 3.09 22.75 -1.43
C GLN A 171 4.55 23.17 -1.57
N SER A 172 4.84 24.48 -1.39
CA SER A 172 6.20 25.01 -1.44
C SER A 172 7.09 24.41 -0.35
N LYS A 173 6.59 24.28 0.89
CA LYS A 173 7.32 23.61 1.98
C LYS A 173 7.66 22.15 1.65
N MET A 174 6.71 21.42 1.06
CA MET A 174 6.91 20.03 0.67
C MET A 174 7.91 19.89 -0.47
N GLU A 175 7.84 20.75 -1.49
CA GLU A 175 8.81 20.75 -2.58
C GLU A 175 10.22 21.06 -2.09
N LEU A 176 10.37 22.03 -1.18
CA LEU A 176 11.66 22.34 -0.54
C LEU A 176 12.19 21.12 0.23
N ALA A 177 11.34 20.42 0.97
CA ALA A 177 11.74 19.22 1.68
C ALA A 177 12.14 18.08 0.72
N LEU A 178 11.42 17.89 -0.39
CA LEU A 178 11.74 16.89 -1.40
C LEU A 178 13.05 17.21 -2.15
N LYS A 179 13.41 18.49 -2.30
CA LYS A 179 14.72 18.91 -2.84
C LYS A 179 15.88 18.48 -1.93
N LEU A 180 15.64 18.26 -0.64
CA LEU A 180 16.64 17.76 0.31
C LEU A 180 16.81 16.23 0.25
N HIS A 181 16.17 15.54 -0.69
CA HIS A 181 16.40 14.12 -0.93
C HIS A 181 17.87 13.86 -1.31
N HIS A 182 18.48 12.84 -0.70
CA HIS A 182 19.90 12.47 -0.84
C HIS A 182 20.94 13.46 -0.31
N THR A 183 20.52 14.44 0.48
CA THR A 183 21.45 15.25 1.28
C THR A 183 22.05 14.42 2.41
N GLU A 184 23.15 14.91 2.98
CA GLU A 184 23.90 14.18 3.99
C GLU A 184 23.63 14.72 5.39
N ILE A 185 23.35 13.80 6.31
CA ILE A 185 23.32 14.04 7.75
C ILE A 185 24.35 13.10 8.37
N ARG A 186 25.38 13.65 9.01
CA ARG A 186 26.49 12.87 9.61
C ARG A 186 27.07 11.83 8.63
N GLN A 187 27.35 12.25 7.40
CA GLN A 187 27.90 11.41 6.32
C GLN A 187 26.97 10.27 5.85
N ARG A 188 25.70 10.27 6.25
CA ARG A 188 24.67 9.35 5.73
C ARG A 188 23.73 10.09 4.80
N ARG A 189 23.51 9.53 3.61
CA ARG A 189 22.56 10.07 2.63
C ARG A 189 21.14 9.74 3.05
N ILE A 190 20.32 10.75 3.29
CA ILE A 190 18.93 10.55 3.74
C ILE A 190 17.98 10.40 2.56
N ASN A 191 16.89 9.66 2.78
CA ASN A 191 15.82 9.52 1.79
C ASN A 191 14.61 10.31 2.24
N VAL A 192 14.19 11.32 1.47
CA VAL A 192 12.95 12.07 1.71
C VAL A 192 11.91 11.73 0.64
N GLU A 193 10.74 11.23 1.04
CA GLU A 193 9.71 10.75 0.12
C GLU A 193 8.29 11.11 0.56
N LEU A 194 7.38 11.29 -0.40
CA LEU A 194 5.95 11.46 -0.15
C LEU A 194 5.32 10.16 0.35
N THR A 195 4.57 10.22 1.46
CA THR A 195 3.79 9.08 1.92
C THR A 195 2.56 8.86 1.02
N VAL A 196 2.29 7.60 0.65
CA VAL A 196 1.13 7.21 -0.20
C VAL A 196 -0.18 7.00 0.60
N GLY A 197 -0.16 7.30 1.91
CA GLY A 197 -1.24 6.99 2.85
C GLY A 197 -1.42 5.48 3.09
N GLY A 198 -2.52 5.07 3.71
CA GLY A 198 -2.88 3.64 3.89
C GLY A 198 -2.30 2.94 5.13
N GLY A 199 -1.27 3.51 5.78
CA GLY A 199 -0.78 3.12 7.12
C GLY A 199 -0.14 1.72 7.25
N GLY A 200 1.00 1.64 7.94
CA GLY A 200 1.64 0.36 8.28
C GLY A 200 2.01 -0.49 7.06
N ASN A 201 1.86 -1.80 7.16
CA ASN A 201 2.10 -2.77 6.07
C ASN A 201 0.78 -3.20 5.40
N SER A 202 -0.21 -2.32 5.32
CA SER A 202 -1.51 -2.61 4.70
C SER A 202 -1.36 -2.95 3.21
N GLU A 203 -2.24 -3.79 2.70
CA GLU A 203 -2.30 -4.16 1.28
C GLU A 203 -2.53 -2.91 0.41
N THR A 204 -3.41 -2.01 0.85
CA THR A 204 -3.67 -0.74 0.15
C THR A 204 -2.43 0.17 0.05
N ARG A 205 -1.55 0.16 1.05
CA ARG A 205 -0.26 0.89 0.95
C ARG A 205 0.68 0.21 -0.04
N LYS A 206 0.78 -1.13 0.01
CA LYS A 206 1.67 -1.90 -0.87
C LYS A 206 1.28 -1.75 -2.33
N GLU A 207 -0.02 -1.79 -2.63
CA GLU A 207 -0.56 -1.62 -3.97
C GLU A 207 -0.26 -0.23 -4.54
N LYS A 208 -0.53 0.84 -3.77
CA LYS A 208 -0.17 2.21 -4.17
C LYS A 208 1.33 2.39 -4.39
N LEU A 209 2.15 1.76 -3.55
CA LEU A 209 3.60 1.79 -3.69
C LEU A 209 4.05 1.06 -4.95
N LYS A 210 3.47 -0.10 -5.25
CA LYS A 210 3.74 -0.88 -6.46
C LYS A 210 3.41 -0.06 -7.71
N GLN A 211 2.20 0.50 -7.80
CA GLN A 211 1.77 1.35 -8.92
C GLN A 211 2.68 2.56 -9.12
N LYS A 212 3.11 3.22 -8.03
CA LYS A 212 4.02 4.38 -8.12
C LYS A 212 5.42 3.96 -8.59
N ASN A 213 5.91 2.83 -8.11
CA ASN A 213 7.22 2.30 -8.50
C ASN A 213 7.23 1.81 -9.96
N GLU A 214 6.15 1.19 -10.43
CA GLU A 214 5.98 0.79 -11.84
C GLU A 214 6.02 2.02 -12.76
N LYS A 215 5.22 3.06 -12.49
CA LYS A 215 5.26 4.32 -13.24
C LYS A 215 6.65 4.97 -13.24
N ALA A 216 7.33 4.99 -12.08
CA ALA A 216 8.69 5.52 -11.98
C ALA A 216 9.73 4.64 -12.70
N HIS A 217 9.48 3.35 -12.84
CA HIS A 217 10.32 2.43 -13.58
C HIS A 217 10.14 2.60 -15.09
N GLU A 218 8.89 2.71 -15.56
CA GLU A 218 8.54 3.04 -16.95
C GLU A 218 9.20 4.36 -17.39
N LEU A 219 9.06 5.42 -16.60
CA LEU A 219 9.69 6.71 -16.92
C LEU A 219 11.22 6.62 -17.02
N ARG A 220 11.85 5.83 -16.15
CA ARG A 220 13.31 5.58 -16.20
C ARG A 220 13.73 4.74 -17.41
N GLN A 221 12.87 3.84 -17.89
CA GLN A 221 13.12 3.08 -19.11
C GLN A 221 12.98 3.96 -20.34
N LEU A 222 11.93 4.78 -20.42
CA LEU A 222 11.72 5.73 -21.51
C LEU A 222 12.90 6.70 -21.64
N ARG A 223 13.33 7.29 -20.53
CA ARG A 223 14.49 8.19 -20.51
C ARG A 223 15.79 7.51 -20.97
N ARG A 224 16.04 6.26 -20.53
CA ARG A 224 17.21 5.50 -20.99
C ARG A 224 17.15 5.20 -22.49
N ALA A 225 15.99 4.79 -22.99
CA ALA A 225 15.80 4.55 -24.42
C ALA A 225 16.00 5.82 -25.26
N GLU A 226 15.55 6.98 -24.80
CA GLU A 226 15.79 8.28 -25.45
C GLU A 226 17.28 8.67 -25.43
N GLU A 227 17.96 8.49 -24.30
CA GLU A 227 19.40 8.76 -24.17
C GLU A 227 20.24 7.84 -25.08
N GLU A 228 19.87 6.56 -25.20
CA GLU A 228 20.49 5.61 -26.13
C GLU A 228 20.24 5.97 -27.60
N LYS A 229 19.01 6.36 -27.97
CA LYS A 229 18.70 6.85 -29.32
C LYS A 229 19.52 8.09 -29.68
N LYS A 230 19.57 9.08 -28.79
CA LYS A 230 20.41 10.29 -28.98
C LYS A 230 21.90 9.97 -29.10
N LYS A 231 22.42 9.00 -28.34
CA LYS A 231 23.81 8.54 -28.49
C LYS A 231 24.05 7.87 -29.85
N LYS A 232 23.14 7.01 -30.32
CA LYS A 232 23.23 6.36 -31.64
C LYS A 232 23.09 7.34 -32.80
N GLU A 233 22.26 8.37 -32.67
CA GLU A 233 22.15 9.44 -33.67
C GLU A 233 23.43 10.27 -33.72
N LYS A 234 23.98 10.68 -32.56
CA LYS A 234 25.26 11.38 -32.50
C LYS A 234 26.42 10.55 -33.08
N SER A 235 26.47 9.25 -32.81
CA SER A 235 27.51 8.37 -33.37
C SER A 235 27.38 8.18 -34.88
N LYS A 236 26.14 8.09 -35.41
CA LYS A 236 25.88 8.01 -36.86
C LYS A 236 26.18 9.31 -37.59
N VAL A 237 25.96 10.47 -36.97
CA VAL A 237 26.33 11.78 -37.54
C VAL A 237 27.86 11.91 -37.55
N SER A 238 28.56 11.55 -36.48
CA SER A 238 30.03 11.54 -36.46
C SER A 238 30.66 10.54 -37.45
N GLU A 239 30.00 9.41 -37.74
CA GLU A 239 30.43 8.46 -38.79
C GLU A 239 30.17 8.99 -40.22
N LYS A 240 29.12 9.80 -40.41
CA LYS A 240 28.77 10.35 -41.74
C LYS A 240 29.57 11.59 -42.11
N ASP A 241 29.93 12.44 -41.14
CA ASP A 241 30.72 13.66 -41.38
C ASP A 241 32.24 13.38 -41.53
N LEU A 242 32.71 12.20 -41.14
CA LEU A 242 34.07 11.72 -41.37
C LEU A 242 34.03 10.58 -42.37
N GLY A 243 33.98 10.89 -43.68
CA GLY A 243 33.89 9.93 -44.78
C GLY A 243 34.98 8.84 -44.79
N GLY A 244 34.90 7.87 -43.88
CA GLY A 244 35.85 6.78 -43.68
C GLY A 244 37.26 7.18 -43.22
N ILE A 245 37.53 8.46 -42.96
CA ILE A 245 38.89 8.96 -42.66
C ILE A 245 38.96 9.32 -41.18
N HIS A 246 39.77 8.57 -40.44
CA HIS A 246 40.09 8.82 -39.03
C HIS A 246 40.61 10.27 -38.86
N PRO A 247 40.19 11.02 -37.81
CA PRO A 247 40.49 12.45 -37.67
C PRO A 247 41.99 12.79 -37.73
N SER A 248 42.86 11.89 -37.27
CA SER A 248 44.31 12.03 -37.38
C SER A 248 44.86 11.99 -38.82
N ARG A 249 44.15 11.35 -39.77
CA ARG A 249 44.54 11.23 -41.18
C ARG A 249 43.99 12.38 -42.03
N ALA A 250 42.85 12.97 -41.64
CA ALA A 250 42.28 14.14 -42.31
C ALA A 250 43.12 15.41 -42.08
N GLN A 251 43.75 15.55 -40.91
CA GLN A 251 44.67 16.66 -40.61
C GLN A 251 45.98 16.63 -41.42
N LEU A 252 46.33 15.49 -42.02
CA LEU A 252 47.57 15.30 -42.78
C LEU A 252 47.41 15.54 -44.29
N MET A 253 46.18 15.76 -44.77
CA MET A 253 45.81 15.88 -46.20
C MET A 253 45.49 17.34 -46.59
N LYS A 254 45.82 18.31 -45.74
CA LYS A 254 45.55 19.74 -45.93
C LYS A 254 46.84 20.51 -46.14
#